data_AF-X1HZT1-F1
#
_entry.id   AF-X1HZT1-F1
#
_cell.length_a   1.000
_cell.length_b   1.000
_cell.length_c   1.000
_cell.angle_alpha   90.00
_cell.angle_beta   90.00
_cell.angle_gamma   90.00
#
_symmetry.space_group_name_H-M   'P 1'
#
loop_
_entity.id
_entity.type
_entity.pdbx_description
1 polymer ?
#
loop_
_entity_poly.entity_id
_entity_poly.type
_entity_poly.pdbx_seq_one_letter_code
_entity_poly.pdbx_strand_id
1 'polypeptide(L)'
;DKKVIFTMAGDHGVVEEGVSAFPQEVTVQMVYNFLEGGAAINVLAKGVGVKVIIVDMGVAARLQSHPALVIQKIGYGTQNIAKGRQ
;
A
#
# COMPACT_ATOMS: atom_id res chain seq x y z
N ASP A 1 -23.46 -0.25 13.20
CA ASP A 1 -22.09 0.31 13.08
C ASP A 1 -21.60 0.29 11.64
N LYS A 2 -20.92 1.36 11.20
CA LYS A 2 -20.29 1.41 9.87
C LYS A 2 -18.90 0.79 9.97
N LYS A 3 -18.71 -0.39 9.37
CA LYS A 3 -17.42 -1.08 9.28
C LYS A 3 -16.58 -0.50 8.14
N VAL A 4 -15.27 -0.40 8.34
CA VAL A 4 -14.29 0.11 7.35
C VAL A 4 -13.02 -0.74 7.44
N ILE A 5 -12.40 -1.02 6.29
CA ILE A 5 -11.08 -1.63 6.18
C ILE A 5 -10.08 -0.56 5.79
N PHE A 6 -9.01 -0.43 6.56
CA PHE A 6 -7.86 0.41 6.21
C PHE A 6 -6.74 -0.48 5.67
N THR A 7 -6.39 -0.32 4.40
CA THR A 7 -5.26 -1.00 3.78
C THR A 7 -4.07 -0.05 3.79
N MET A 8 -3.10 -0.32 4.66
CA MET A 8 -1.89 0.50 4.80
C MET A 8 -0.81 -0.02 3.85
N ALA A 9 -0.30 0.85 2.98
CA ALA A 9 0.73 0.53 2.01
C ALA A 9 2.04 1.24 2.35
N GLY A 10 3.15 0.51 2.29
CA GLY A 10 4.49 1.03 2.47
C GLY A 10 5.52 0.08 1.86
N ASP A 11 6.60 0.63 1.34
CA ASP A 11 7.68 -0.14 0.74
C ASP A 11 8.79 -0.44 1.75
N HIS A 12 9.54 -1.50 1.49
CA HIS A 12 10.61 -1.96 2.36
C HIS A 12 11.95 -2.01 1.62
N GLY A 13 12.97 -1.32 2.12
CA GLY A 13 14.31 -1.31 1.53
C GLY A 13 15.01 -2.66 1.53
N VAL A 14 14.55 -3.63 2.34
CA VAL A 14 15.08 -5.00 2.35
C VAL A 14 14.86 -5.75 1.02
N VAL A 15 14.03 -5.22 0.13
CA VAL A 15 13.86 -5.75 -1.23
C VAL A 15 15.18 -5.84 -2.02
N GLU A 16 16.17 -5.01 -1.68
CA GLU A 16 17.53 -5.08 -2.23
C GLU A 16 18.21 -6.44 -2.02
N GLU A 17 17.80 -7.19 -1.00
CA GLU A 17 18.35 -8.52 -0.67
C GLU A 17 17.70 -9.66 -1.48
N GLY A 18 16.84 -9.34 -2.46
CA GLY A 18 16.21 -10.34 -3.33
C GLY A 18 15.17 -11.23 -2.61
N VAL A 19 14.60 -10.75 -1.50
CA VAL A 19 13.66 -11.50 -0.66
C VAL A 19 12.25 -11.63 -1.23
N SER A 20 11.96 -10.97 -2.36
CA SER A 20 10.64 -10.94 -3.00
C SER A 20 10.73 -11.43 -4.44
N ALA A 21 9.74 -12.21 -4.88
CA ALA A 21 9.57 -12.59 -6.28
C ALA A 21 9.00 -11.45 -7.14
N PHE A 22 8.49 -10.39 -6.51
CA PHE A 22 7.90 -9.22 -7.17
C PHE A 22 8.79 -8.00 -7.00
N PRO A 23 8.93 -7.15 -8.04
CA PRO A 23 9.68 -5.91 -7.94
C PRO A 23 8.95 -4.90 -7.05
N GLN A 24 9.69 -3.95 -6.47
CA GLN A 24 9.18 -2.96 -5.51
C GLN A 24 8.04 -2.09 -6.10
N GLU A 25 8.09 -1.80 -7.40
CA GLU A 25 7.07 -1.00 -8.10
C GLU A 25 5.65 -1.61 -8.05
N VAL A 26 5.53 -2.91 -7.77
CA VAL A 26 4.22 -3.58 -7.60
C VAL A 26 3.42 -2.94 -6.47
N THR A 27 4.05 -2.37 -5.44
CA THR A 27 3.34 -1.65 -4.38
C THR A 27 2.51 -0.49 -4.94
N VAL A 28 3.10 0.31 -5.84
CA VAL A 28 2.41 1.45 -6.48
C VAL A 28 1.27 0.96 -7.37
N GLN A 29 1.53 -0.07 -8.17
CA GLN A 29 0.54 -0.67 -9.06
C GLN A 29 -0.65 -1.23 -8.26
N MET A 30 -0.39 -1.90 -7.13
CA MET A 30 -1.44 -2.44 -6.27
C MET A 30 -2.22 -1.36 -5.55
N VAL A 31 -1.60 -0.25 -5.15
CA VAL A 31 -2.34 0.90 -4.62
C VAL A 31 -3.33 1.43 -5.65
N TYR A 32 -2.91 1.65 -6.90
CA TYR A 32 -3.85 2.07 -7.94
C TYR A 32 -4.92 1.01 -8.21
N ASN A 33 -4.58 -0.29 -8.22
CA ASN A 33 -5.55 -1.38 -8.33
C ASN A 33 -6.59 -1.36 -7.20
N PHE A 34 -6.18 -1.04 -5.95
CA PHE A 34 -7.11 -0.88 -4.83
C PHE A 34 -8.03 0.32 -5.00
N LEU A 35 -7.50 1.45 -5.49
CA LEU A 35 -8.26 2.69 -5.72
C LEU A 35 -9.27 2.53 -6.87
N GLU A 36 -8.92 1.76 -7.89
CA GLU A 36 -9.78 1.42 -9.04
C GLU A 36 -10.79 0.30 -8.74
N GLY A 37 -10.64 -0.39 -7.62
CA GLY A 37 -11.59 -1.43 -7.20
C GLY A 37 -11.31 -2.82 -7.79
N GLY A 38 -10.14 -3.06 -8.38
CA GLY A 38 -9.81 -4.28 -9.11
C GLY A 38 -9.16 -5.40 -8.28
N ALA A 39 -8.80 -5.15 -7.03
CA ALA A 39 -8.14 -6.15 -6.20
C ALA A 39 -9.13 -7.06 -5.44
N ALA A 40 -8.62 -8.19 -4.96
CA ALA A 40 -9.41 -9.14 -4.17
C ALA A 40 -10.07 -8.50 -2.94
N ILE A 41 -9.38 -7.57 -2.25
CA ILE A 41 -9.94 -6.87 -1.09
C ILE A 41 -11.17 -6.03 -1.47
N ASN A 42 -11.20 -5.46 -2.67
CA ASN A 42 -12.35 -4.71 -3.16
C ASN A 42 -13.56 -5.62 -3.38
N VAL A 43 -13.35 -6.79 -4.00
CA VAL A 43 -14.39 -7.80 -4.24
C VAL A 43 -14.97 -8.30 -2.92
N LEU A 44 -14.11 -8.68 -1.97
CA LEU A 44 -14.54 -9.19 -0.66
C LEU A 44 -15.27 -8.11 0.14
N ALA A 45 -14.73 -6.88 0.20
CA ALA A 45 -15.35 -5.79 0.93
C ALA A 45 -16.72 -5.40 0.35
N LYS A 46 -16.85 -5.41 -0.99
CA LYS A 46 -18.13 -5.21 -1.66
C LYS A 46 -19.15 -6.29 -1.28
N GLY A 47 -18.73 -7.55 -1.19
CA GLY A 47 -19.58 -8.66 -0.79
C GLY A 47 -20.19 -8.53 0.61
N VAL A 48 -19.55 -7.77 1.50
CA VAL A 48 -20.02 -7.52 2.88
C VAL A 48 -20.44 -6.07 3.15
N GLY A 49 -20.50 -5.23 2.11
CA GLY A 49 -20.92 -3.82 2.23
C GLY A 49 -19.96 -2.93 3.03
N VAL A 50 -18.66 -3.24 3.03
CA VAL A 50 -17.62 -2.53 3.78
C VAL A 50 -16.83 -1.62 2.87
N LYS A 51 -16.50 -0.41 3.35
CA LYS A 51 -15.63 0.52 2.63
C LYS A 51 -14.16 0.14 2.81
N VAL A 52 -13.37 0.28 1.75
CA VAL A 52 -11.90 0.17 1.79
C VAL A 52 -11.32 1.57 1.66
N ILE A 53 -10.45 1.94 2.58
CA ILE A 53 -9.66 3.18 2.55
C ILE A 53 -8.19 2.80 2.47
N ILE A 54 -7.48 3.38 1.52
CA ILE A 54 -6.06 3.12 1.33
C ILE A 54 -5.29 4.19 2.08
N VAL A 55 -4.31 3.77 2.87
CA VAL A 55 -3.43 4.67 3.62
C VAL A 55 -2.02 4.49 3.09
N ASP A 56 -1.49 5.51 2.44
CA ASP A 56 -0.08 5.56 2.07
C ASP A 56 0.73 5.91 3.31
N MET A 57 1.41 4.91 3.87
CA MET A 57 2.27 5.04 5.04
C MET A 57 3.75 5.15 4.66
N GLY A 58 4.11 4.78 3.43
CA GLY A 58 5.51 4.74 3.03
C GLY A 58 5.78 4.21 1.63
N VAL A 59 4.85 4.37 0.68
CA VAL A 59 5.07 3.88 -0.70
C VAL A 59 6.28 4.61 -1.32
N ALA A 60 7.17 3.91 -2.01
CA ALA A 60 8.38 4.45 -2.62
C ALA A 60 8.11 5.25 -3.92
N ALA A 61 6.93 5.87 -4.02
CA ALA A 61 6.56 6.77 -5.09
C ALA A 61 5.57 7.84 -4.59
N ARG A 62 5.45 8.91 -5.36
CA ARG A 62 4.41 9.93 -5.17
C ARG A 62 3.11 9.42 -5.80
N LEU A 63 2.06 9.34 -4.99
CA LEU A 63 0.74 8.93 -5.44
C LEU A 63 -0.11 10.16 -5.80
N GLN A 64 -0.98 10.01 -6.80
CA GLN A 64 -1.98 11.01 -7.14
C GLN A 64 -3.11 11.02 -6.09
N SER A 65 -3.67 12.19 -5.82
CA SER A 65 -4.79 12.33 -4.88
C SER A 65 -6.00 11.54 -5.35
N HIS A 66 -6.67 10.85 -4.43
CA HIS A 66 -7.89 10.11 -4.69
C HIS A 66 -8.82 10.17 -3.47
N PRO A 67 -10.16 10.21 -3.62
CA PRO A 67 -11.09 10.30 -2.49
C PRO A 67 -10.98 9.16 -1.46
N ALA A 68 -10.54 7.98 -1.91
CA ALA A 68 -10.31 6.80 -1.06
C ALA A 68 -8.84 6.63 -0.62
N LEU A 69 -7.97 7.59 -0.92
CA LEU A 69 -6.57 7.59 -0.53
C LEU A 69 -6.31 8.63 0.57
N VAL A 70 -5.72 8.18 1.67
CA VAL A 70 -5.21 9.02 2.74
C VAL A 70 -3.69 8.97 2.69
N ILE A 71 -3.05 10.13 2.54
CA ILE A 71 -1.59 10.22 2.52
C ILE A 71 -1.10 10.54 3.94
N GLN A 72 -0.42 9.58 4.56
CA GLN A 72 0.26 9.67 5.87
C GLN A 72 1.70 9.18 5.74
N LYS A 73 2.31 9.45 4.58
CA LYS A 73 3.62 8.92 4.20
C LYS A 73 4.70 9.42 5.17
N ILE A 74 5.38 8.48 5.82
CA ILE A 74 6.50 8.77 6.73
C ILE A 74 7.80 9.00 5.93
N GLY A 75 7.98 8.27 4.83
CA GLY A 75 9.12 8.35 3.93
C GLY A 75 8.88 7.54 2.65
N TYR A 76 9.85 7.51 1.74
CA TYR A 76 9.79 6.69 0.52
C TYR A 76 10.36 5.31 0.80
N GLY A 77 9.54 4.46 1.42
CA GLY A 77 9.94 3.15 1.91
C GLY A 77 10.79 3.21 3.18
N THR A 78 11.00 2.04 3.80
CA THR A 78 11.95 1.91 4.91
C THR A 78 13.38 1.82 4.37
N GLN A 79 14.37 2.12 5.22
CA GLN A 79 15.73 1.66 4.98
C GLN A 79 15.80 0.12 4.93
N ASN A 80 16.89 -0.41 4.38
CA ASN A 80 17.15 -1.85 4.35
C ASN A 80 17.52 -2.36 5.74
N ILE A 81 16.62 -3.14 6.34
CA ILE A 81 16.78 -3.66 7.71
C ILE A 81 17.97 -4.60 7.87
N ALA A 82 18.43 -5.26 6.80
CA ALA A 82 19.59 -6.15 6.83
C ALA A 82 20.91 -5.38 7.02
N LYS A 83 20.93 -4.09 6.67
CA LYS A 83 22.09 -3.20 6.81
C LYS A 83 22.11 -2.42 8.13
N GLY A 84 21.07 -2.53 8.96
CA GLY A 84 20.93 -1.79 10.22
C GLY A 84 20.49 -0.32 10.03
N ARG A 85 20.40 0.43 11.14
CA ARG A 85 20.23 1.90 11.07
C ARG A 85 21.59 2.52 10.76
N GLN A 86 21.72 3.14 9.59
CA GLN A 86 22.80 4.09 9.30
C GLN A 86 22.40 5.50 9.73
#